data_AF-I2GB57-F1
#
_entry.id   AF-I2GB57-F1
#
_cell.length_a   1.000
_cell.length_b   1.000
_cell.length_c   1.000
_cell.angle_alpha   90.00
_cell.angle_beta   90.00
_cell.angle_gamma   90.00
#
_symmetry.space_group_name_H-M   'P 1'
#
loop_
_entity.id
_entity.type
_entity.pdbx_description
1 polymer ?
#
loop_
_entity_poly.entity_id
_entity_poly.type
_entity_poly.pdbx_seq_one_letter_code
_entity_poly.pdbx_strand_id
1 'polypeptide(L)' 'MRASTERKLISWFHILASIPILGFIYGPVASISEAAFMTRAVILPAVVLSGLWLWLGHYVRRWNRAASTLRATS' A
#
# COMPACT_ATOMS: atom_id res chain seq x y z
N MET A 1 -6.73 -13.44 10.47
CA MET A 1 -5.26 -13.62 10.36
C MET A 1 -4.57 -12.83 11.47
N ARG A 2 -3.36 -13.20 11.91
CA ARG A 2 -2.62 -12.33 12.85
C ARG A 2 -2.37 -10.98 12.16
N ALA A 3 -2.61 -9.87 12.85
CA ALA A 3 -2.42 -8.51 12.30
C ALA A 3 -1.00 -8.29 11.73
N SER A 4 0.00 -8.99 12.28
CA SER A 4 1.37 -9.01 11.76
C SER A 4 1.48 -9.67 10.37
N THR A 5 0.78 -10.79 10.17
CA THR A 5 0.75 -11.53 8.90
C THR A 5 0.04 -10.74 7.81
N GLU A 6 -1.07 -10.08 8.14
CA GLU A 6 -1.82 -9.24 7.19
C GLU A 6 -0.99 -8.04 6.73
N ARG A 7 -0.32 -7.34 7.65
CA ARG A 7 0.57 -6.22 7.29
C ARG A 7 1.74 -6.68 6.44
N LYS A 8 2.32 -7.86 6.73
CA LYS A 8 3.38 -8.44 5.91
C LYS A 8 2.88 -8.74 4.50
N LEU A 9 1.69 -9.32 4.35
CA LEU A 9 1.09 -9.60 3.05
C LEU A 9 0.87 -8.33 2.22
N ILE A 10 0.25 -7.29 2.81
CA ILE A 10 -0.03 -6.03 2.11
C ILE A 10 1.28 -5.32 1.72
N SER A 11 2.31 -5.35 2.57
CA SER A 11 3.62 -4.79 2.23
C SER A 11 4.30 -5.52 1.08
N TRP A 12 4.30 -6.87 1.09
CA TRP A 12 4.86 -7.64 -0.02
C TRP A 12 4.07 -7.44 -1.32
N PHE A 13 2.74 -7.41 -1.24
CA PHE A 13 1.90 -7.07 -2.39
C PHE A 13 2.24 -5.69 -2.96
N HIS A 14 2.34 -4.67 -2.11
CA HIS A 14 2.66 -3.30 -2.53
C HIS A 14 4.01 -3.22 -3.26
N ILE A 15 5.04 -3.89 -2.73
CA ILE A 15 6.37 -3.94 -3.36
C ILE A 15 6.31 -4.64 -4.72
N LEU A 16 5.70 -5.82 -4.79
CA LEU A 16 5.61 -6.59 -6.04
C LEU A 16 4.78 -5.86 -7.11
N ALA A 17 3.64 -5.29 -6.71
CA ALA A 17 2.78 -4.51 -7.59
C ALA A 17 3.43 -3.20 -8.05
N SER A 18 4.47 -2.71 -7.36
CA SER A 18 5.21 -1.52 -7.80
C SER A 18 6.22 -1.81 -8.92
N ILE A 19 6.62 -3.07 -9.14
CA ILE A 19 7.61 -3.43 -10.15
C ILE A 19 7.13 -3.11 -11.58
N PRO A 20 5.89 -3.44 -12.01
CA PRO A 20 5.38 -3.04 -13.32
C PRO A 20 5.38 -1.53 -13.55
N ILE A 21 5.21 -0.73 -12.49
CA ILE A 21 5.27 0.74 -12.58
C ILE A 21 6.67 1.19 -12.97
N LEU A 22 7.72 0.56 -12.41
CA LEU A 22 9.10 0.85 -12.81
C LEU A 22 9.35 0.46 -14.27
N GLY A 23 8.85 -0.70 -14.70
CA GLY A 23 8.91 -1.11 -16.10
C GLY A 23 8.14 -0.17 -17.04
N PHE A 24 7.11 0.50 -16.52
CA PHE A 24 6.34 1.50 -17.25
C PHE A 24 7.07 2.85 -17.34
N ILE A 25 7.82 3.25 -16.31
CA ILE A 25 8.59 4.50 -16.32
C ILE A 25 9.89 4.37 -17.11
N TYR A 26 10.62 3.27 -16.90
CA TYR A 26 11.99 3.10 -17.42
C TYR A 26 12.13 2.04 -18.50
N GLY A 27 11.09 1.23 -18.73
CA GLY A 27 11.14 0.07 -19.61
C GLY A 27 10.14 0.14 -20.76
N PRO A 28 10.01 -0.97 -21.52
CA PRO A 28 9.14 -1.03 -22.70
C PRO A 28 7.65 -1.19 -22.34
N VAL A 29 7.27 -1.26 -21.06
CA VAL A 29 5.86 -1.49 -20.67
C VAL A 29 4.97 -0.34 -21.14
N ALA A 30 5.51 0.88 -21.28
CA ALA A 30 4.78 2.02 -21.81
C ALA A 30 4.46 1.92 -23.32
N SER A 31 5.23 1.15 -24.10
CA SER A 31 5.00 0.99 -25.54
C SER A 31 4.04 -0.15 -25.88
N ILE A 32 3.69 -1.00 -24.89
CA ILE A 32 2.69 -2.06 -25.02
C ILE A 32 1.35 -1.52 -24.52
N SER A 33 0.41 -1.26 -25.43
CA SER A 33 -0.87 -0.61 -25.15
C SER A 33 -1.65 -1.23 -23.99
N GLU A 34 -1.78 -2.56 -23.99
CA GLU A 34 -2.51 -3.32 -22.96
C GLU A 34 -1.80 -3.23 -21.60
N ALA A 35 -0.47 -3.36 -21.59
CA ALA A 35 0.31 -3.31 -20.36
C ALA A 35 0.36 -1.89 -19.77
N ALA A 36 0.42 -0.87 -20.62
CA ALA A 36 0.31 0.53 -20.24
C ALA A 36 -1.07 0.84 -19.61
N PHE A 37 -2.15 0.34 -20.21
CA PHE A 37 -3.50 0.49 -19.66
C PHE A 37 -3.63 -0.21 -18.30
N MET A 38 -3.19 -1.46 -18.21
CA MET A 38 -3.22 -2.22 -16.95
C MET A 38 -2.42 -1.53 -15.85
N THR A 39 -1.24 -0.99 -16.18
CA THR A 39 -0.40 -0.28 -15.22
C THR A 39 -1.07 0.98 -14.68
N ARG A 40 -1.67 1.79 -15.58
CA ARG A 40 -2.30 3.06 -15.21
C ARG A 40 -3.65 2.89 -14.49
N ALA A 41 -4.49 1.98 -14.98
CA ALA A 41 -5.88 1.86 -14.51
C ALA A 41 -6.04 0.88 -13.34
N VAL A 42 -5.11 -0.07 -13.16
CA VAL A 42 -5.25 -1.15 -12.16
C VAL A 42 -4.09 -1.15 -11.18
N ILE A 43 -2.86 -1.31 -11.68
CA ILE A 43 -1.68 -1.49 -10.83
C ILE A 43 -1.43 -0.22 -10.00
N LEU A 44 -1.40 0.95 -10.64
CA LEU A 44 -1.11 2.21 -9.97
C LEU A 44 -2.15 2.53 -8.86
N PRO A 45 -3.47 2.45 -9.10
CA PRO A 45 -4.47 2.60 -8.04
C PRO A 45 -4.31 1.55 -6.92
N ALA A 46 -4.04 0.28 -7.25
CA ALA A 46 -3.86 -0.77 -6.25
C ALA A 46 -2.63 -0.51 -5.36
N VAL A 47 -1.53 -0.03 -5.93
CA VAL A 47 -0.32 0.39 -5.20
C VAL A 47 -0.64 1.60 -4.31
N VAL A 48 -1.32 2.63 -4.83
CA VAL A 48 -1.69 3.81 -4.03
C VAL A 48 -2.58 3.42 -2.85
N LEU A 49 -3.62 2.62 -3.07
CA LEU A 49 -4.54 2.18 -2.00
C LEU A 49 -3.81 1.34 -0.94
N SER A 50 -2.96 0.41 -1.36
CA SER A 50 -2.17 -0.40 -0.41
C SER A 50 -1.15 0.44 0.35
N GLY A 51 -0.53 1.44 -0.27
CA GLY A 51 0.37 2.39 0.39
C GLY A 51 -0.35 3.27 1.42
N LEU A 52 -1.51 3.82 1.04
CA LEU A 52 -2.38 4.57 1.95
C LEU A 52 -2.81 3.71 3.13
N TRP A 53 -3.20 2.45 2.91
CA TRP A 53 -3.57 1.54 3.98
C TRP A 53 -2.42 1.25 4.96
N LEU A 54 -1.22 1.03 4.43
CA LEU A 54 -0.02 0.81 5.24
C LEU A 54 0.34 2.04 6.09
N TRP A 55 0.10 3.24 5.56
CA TRP A 55 0.34 4.50 6.27
C TRP A 55 -0.76 4.81 7.30
N LEU A 56 -2.03 4.83 6.90
CA LEU A 56 -3.17 5.14 7.78
C LEU A 56 -3.31 4.13 8.91
N GLY A 57 -3.06 2.84 8.65
CA GLY A 57 -3.12 1.81 9.68
C GLY A 57 -2.16 2.09 10.83
N HIS A 58 -0.99 2.67 10.56
CA HIS A 58 -0.07 3.10 11.61
C HIS A 58 -0.60 4.29 12.41
N TYR A 59 -1.22 5.26 11.73
CA TYR A 59 -1.77 6.45 12.36
C TYR A 59 -2.95 6.11 13.29
N VAL A 60 -3.87 5.24 12.85
CA VAL A 60 -5.01 4.77 13.67
C VAL A 60 -4.53 4.03 14.92
N ARG A 61 -3.53 3.14 14.78
CA ARG A 61 -2.93 2.45 15.94
C ARG A 61 -2.24 3.41 16.90
N ARG A 62 -1.64 4.50 16.40
CA ARG A 62 -1.02 5.54 17.22
C ARG A 62 -2.08 6.34 18.00
N TRP A 63 -3.15 6.75 17.32
CA TRP A 63 -4.26 7.47 17.95
C TRP A 63 -4.90 6.66 19.08
N ASN A 64 -5.18 5.38 18.85
CA ASN A 64 -5.82 4.53 19.85
C ASN A 64 -4.98 4.36 21.13
N ARG A 65 -3.65 4.32 21.00
CA ARG A 65 -2.75 4.28 22.18
C ARG A 65 -2.73 5.61 22.93
N ALA A 66 -2.74 6.73 22.21
CA ALA A 66 -2.80 8.05 22.84
C ALA A 66 -4.12 8.24 23.60
N ALA A 67 -5.24 7.83 22.99
CA ALA A 67 -6.57 7.88 23.61
C ALA A 67 -6.70 6.96 24.84
N SER A 68 -6.09 5.77 24.82
CA SER A 68 -6.13 4.87 25.98
C SER A 68 -5.23 5.33 27.13
N THR A 69 -4.12 6.03 26.84
CA THR A 69 -3.25 6.61 27.88
C THR A 69 -3.97 7.71 28.65
N LEU A 70 -4.71 8.59 27.96
CA LEU A 70 -5.49 9.66 28.59
C LEU A 70 -6.62 9.15 29.50
N ARG A 71 -7.22 8.00 29.18
CA ARG A 71 -8.26 7.36 30.00
C ARG A 71 -7.75 6.64 31.24
N ALA A 72 -6.46 6.32 31.30
CA ALA A 72 -5.86 5.63 32.45
C ALA A 72 -5.34 6.61 33.53
N THR A 73 -5.25 7.89 33.20
CA THR A 73 -4.76 8.98 34.08
C THR A 73 -5.87 9.89 34.62
N SER A 74 -7.13 9.62 34.31
CA SER A 74 -8.33 10.33 34.78
C SER A 74 -9.13 9.45 35.73
#